data_AF-A0A916HUD4-F1
#
_entry.id   AF-A0A916HUD4-F1
#
_cell.length_a   1.000
_cell.length_b   1.000
_cell.length_c   1.000
_cell.angle_alpha   90.00
_cell.angle_beta   90.00
_cell.angle_gamma   90.00
#
_symmetry.space_group_name_H-M   'P 1'
#
loop_
_entity.id
_entity.type
_entity.pdbx_description
1 polymer ?
#
loop_
_entity_poly.entity_id
_entity_poly.type
_entity_poly.pdbx_seq_one_letter_code
_entity_poly.pdbx_strand_id
1 'polypeptide(L)'
;HVGSFRNHNQAIFNRFGLDKGADIPTASEFTRNLRPLLNKYGNDPRLTLILFNLDESTYSREMAPLAGHYPALKLGPPWWFFDSLNGMNRYFDAMIETAGLYNTAGFNDDTRAFCSIPARHDVWRRASCNWLAGMVVRGIVDLDEAETMAHDMAYGLAKKAYKL
;
A
#
# COMPACT_ATOMS: atom_id res chain seq x y z
N HIS A 1 0.63 3.27 8.91
CA HIS A 1 2.03 2.81 8.99
C HIS A 1 2.23 2.04 10.28
N VAL A 2 2.25 0.70 10.20
CA VAL A 2 2.33 -0.21 11.35
C VAL A 2 3.40 -1.26 11.10
N GLY A 3 4.03 -1.76 12.18
CA GLY A 3 4.86 -2.98 12.11
C GLY A 3 6.37 -2.75 12.13
N SER A 4 6.87 -1.55 12.45
CA SER A 4 8.32 -1.31 12.57
C SER A 4 8.75 -1.34 14.04
N PHE A 5 9.64 -2.26 14.40
CA PHE A 5 10.41 -2.20 15.65
C PHE A 5 11.67 -1.38 15.43
N ARG A 6 11.61 -0.12 15.84
CA ARG A 6 12.66 0.87 15.60
C ARG A 6 13.84 0.71 16.56
N ASN A 7 15.02 1.14 16.10
CA ASN A 7 16.26 1.20 16.89
C ASN A 7 16.70 -0.15 17.47
N HIS A 8 16.48 -1.23 16.73
CA HIS A 8 16.77 -2.60 17.15
C HIS A 8 18.26 -2.83 17.50
N ASN A 9 19.17 -2.06 16.89
CA ASN A 9 20.58 -2.08 17.22
C ASN A 9 20.95 -0.96 18.22
N GLN A 10 21.00 -1.31 19.51
CA GLN A 10 21.26 -0.35 20.58
C GLN A 10 22.64 0.32 20.49
N ALA A 11 23.67 -0.40 20.02
CA ALA A 11 25.02 0.16 19.87
C ALA A 11 25.05 1.27 18.81
N ILE A 12 24.36 1.06 17.69
CA ILE A 12 24.19 2.07 16.63
C ILE A 12 23.33 3.24 17.12
N PHE A 13 22.21 2.95 17.78
CA PHE A 13 21.32 3.99 18.30
C PHE A 13 22.02 4.91 19.31
N ASN A 14 22.75 4.34 20.28
CA ASN A 14 23.47 5.12 21.29
C ASN A 14 24.51 6.06 20.67
N ARG A 15 25.14 5.67 19.56
CA ARG A 15 26.19 6.47 18.91
C ARG A 15 25.65 7.46 17.88
N PHE A 16 24.63 7.07 17.11
CA PHE A 16 24.21 7.78 15.90
C PHE A 16 22.73 8.23 15.89
N GLY A 17 21.94 7.80 16.88
CA GLY A 17 20.53 8.13 17.01
C GLY A 17 19.61 7.35 16.06
N LEU A 18 18.49 7.99 15.71
CA LEU A 18 17.39 7.43 14.91
C LEU A 18 17.75 7.30 13.41
N ASP A 19 16.93 6.53 12.69
CA ASP A 19 16.94 6.42 11.22
C ASP A 19 18.29 5.96 10.63
N LYS A 20 18.95 4.99 11.28
CA LYS A 20 20.25 4.42 10.83
C LYS A 20 20.13 3.03 10.21
N GLY A 21 18.96 2.69 9.67
CA GLY A 21 18.71 1.39 9.03
C GLY A 21 18.62 0.22 10.01
N ALA A 22 18.36 0.49 11.29
CA ALA A 22 18.24 -0.51 12.35
C ALA A 22 16.77 -0.70 12.79
N ASP A 23 15.83 -0.53 11.86
CA ASP A 23 14.39 -0.62 12.11
C ASP A 23 13.86 -1.88 11.42
N ILE A 24 13.38 -2.85 12.21
CA ILE A 24 13.08 -4.20 11.71
C ILE A 24 11.56 -4.44 11.72
N PRO A 25 10.99 -4.97 10.62
CA PRO A 25 9.59 -5.37 10.58
C PRO A 25 9.20 -6.37 11.67
N THR A 26 7.96 -6.28 12.12
CA THR A 26 7.33 -7.17 13.11
C THR A 26 5.92 -7.56 12.65
N ALA A 27 5.47 -8.72 13.11
CA ALA A 27 4.12 -9.21 12.82
C ALA A 27 3.06 -8.19 13.26
N SER A 28 2.08 -7.94 12.40
CA SER A 28 1.03 -6.93 12.62
C SER A 28 -0.35 -7.57 12.69
N GLU A 29 -1.30 -6.92 13.38
CA GLU A 29 -2.70 -7.38 13.48
C GLU A 29 -3.63 -6.17 13.36
N PHE A 30 -4.63 -6.28 12.49
CA PHE A 30 -5.56 -5.21 12.13
C PHE A 30 -7.01 -5.56 12.50
N THR A 31 -7.42 -6.81 12.34
CA THR A 31 -8.81 -7.26 12.46
C THR A 31 -9.40 -6.96 13.83
N ARG A 32 -8.70 -7.33 14.90
CA ARG A 32 -9.12 -7.05 16.27
C ARG A 32 -8.73 -5.64 16.68
N ASN A 33 -7.50 -5.22 16.36
CA ASN A 33 -6.97 -3.93 16.82
C ASN A 33 -7.71 -2.71 16.24
N LEU A 34 -8.21 -2.79 15.00
CA LEU A 34 -9.00 -1.70 14.41
C LEU A 34 -10.47 -1.73 14.77
N ARG A 35 -10.99 -2.84 15.31
CA ARG A 35 -12.42 -3.02 15.57
C ARG A 35 -13.07 -1.88 16.37
N PRO A 36 -12.48 -1.38 17.48
CA PRO A 36 -13.09 -0.28 18.23
C PRO A 36 -13.25 1.00 17.40
N LEU A 37 -12.25 1.34 16.58
CA LEU A 37 -12.28 2.50 15.70
C LEU A 37 -13.30 2.32 14.57
N LEU A 38 -13.28 1.16 13.92
CA LEU A 38 -14.16 0.84 12.79
C LEU A 38 -15.62 0.69 13.23
N ASN A 39 -15.90 0.18 14.42
CA ASN A 39 -17.24 0.19 14.98
C ASN A 39 -17.78 1.61 15.19
N LYS A 40 -16.90 2.57 15.54
CA LYS A 40 -17.31 3.94 15.82
C LYS A 40 -17.41 4.81 14.57
N TYR A 41 -16.50 4.64 13.61
CA TYR A 41 -16.36 5.55 12.46
C TYR A 41 -16.18 4.85 11.10
N GLY A 42 -16.20 3.51 11.04
CA GLY A 42 -15.93 2.77 9.80
C GLY A 42 -16.93 3.06 8.66
N ASN A 43 -18.14 3.53 9.02
CA ASN A 43 -19.20 3.92 8.09
C ASN A 43 -19.36 5.45 7.96
N ASP A 44 -18.51 6.26 8.59
CA ASP A 44 -18.60 7.72 8.52
C ASP A 44 -17.96 8.22 7.21
N PRO A 45 -18.72 8.84 6.28
CA PRO A 45 -18.21 9.28 4.99
C PRO A 45 -17.18 10.42 5.08
N ARG A 46 -17.03 11.04 6.26
CA ARG A 46 -16.06 12.11 6.49
C ARG A 46 -14.67 11.55 6.82
N LEU A 47 -14.59 10.28 7.23
CA LEU A 47 -13.33 9.62 7.55
C LEU A 47 -12.79 8.87 6.33
N THR A 48 -11.49 9.04 6.07
CA THR A 48 -10.72 8.19 5.17
C THR A 48 -9.45 7.77 5.89
N LEU A 49 -9.28 6.46 6.09
CA LEU A 49 -8.16 5.83 6.77
C LEU A 49 -7.37 4.99 5.76
N ILE A 50 -6.12 5.36 5.51
CA ILE A 50 -5.23 4.62 4.60
C ILE A 50 -4.30 3.73 5.44
N LEU A 51 -4.40 2.42 5.27
CA LEU A 51 -3.57 1.46 5.99
C LEU A 51 -2.26 1.16 5.26
N PHE A 52 -1.18 1.08 6.05
CA PHE A 52 0.17 0.71 5.62
C PHE A 52 0.79 -0.21 6.66
N ASN A 53 1.62 -1.15 6.23
CA ASN A 53 2.06 -2.33 6.99
C ASN A 53 3.50 -2.74 6.59
N LEU A 54 4.19 -3.51 7.46
CA LEU A 54 5.47 -4.19 7.18
C LEU A 54 5.41 -5.73 7.37
N ASP A 55 4.24 -6.33 7.28
CA ASP A 55 3.96 -7.76 7.34
C ASP A 55 3.00 -8.19 6.20
N GLU A 56 3.56 -8.65 5.07
CA GLU A 56 2.77 -9.05 3.89
C GLU A 56 1.78 -10.20 4.17
N SER A 57 1.95 -10.96 5.26
CA SER A 57 1.02 -12.03 5.66
C SER A 57 -0.38 -11.50 6.02
N THR A 58 -0.52 -10.19 6.27
CA THR A 58 -1.81 -9.58 6.56
C THR A 58 -2.55 -9.09 5.32
N TYR A 59 -1.93 -9.09 4.13
CA TYR A 59 -2.53 -8.55 2.91
C TYR A 59 -3.88 -9.21 2.59
N SER A 60 -3.86 -10.49 2.21
CA SER A 60 -5.07 -11.25 1.89
C SER A 60 -5.86 -11.65 3.12
N ARG A 61 -5.17 -11.86 4.26
CA ARG A 61 -5.79 -12.36 5.50
C ARG A 61 -6.62 -11.31 6.24
N GLU A 62 -6.21 -10.05 6.22
CA GLU A 62 -6.83 -9.00 7.04
C GLU A 62 -7.10 -7.71 6.28
N MET A 63 -6.08 -7.12 5.65
CA MET A 63 -6.16 -5.77 5.10
C MET A 63 -7.13 -5.69 3.92
N ALA A 64 -7.03 -6.62 2.96
CA ALA A 64 -7.92 -6.62 1.79
C ALA A 64 -9.40 -6.87 2.16
N PRO A 65 -9.75 -7.87 3.00
CA PRO A 65 -11.12 -8.02 3.48
C PRO A 65 -11.67 -6.78 4.22
N LEU A 66 -10.86 -6.16 5.08
CA LEU A 66 -11.27 -4.95 5.80
C LEU A 66 -11.53 -3.77 4.85
N ALA A 67 -10.64 -3.54 3.88
CA ALA A 67 -10.78 -2.47 2.89
C ALA A 67 -11.91 -2.72 1.88
N GLY A 68 -12.17 -3.98 1.53
CA GLY A 68 -13.29 -4.38 0.69
C GLY A 68 -14.65 -4.18 1.36
N HIS A 69 -14.69 -4.05 2.69
CA HIS A 69 -15.93 -3.91 3.45
C HIS A 69 -16.18 -2.49 3.99
N TYR A 70 -15.23 -1.89 4.70
CA TYR A 70 -15.46 -0.64 5.41
C TYR A 70 -15.32 0.59 4.49
N PRO A 71 -16.36 1.42 4.33
CA PRO A 71 -16.32 2.60 3.44
C PRO A 71 -15.19 3.58 3.76
N ALA A 72 -14.85 3.73 5.05
CA ALA A 72 -13.80 4.65 5.49
C ALA A 72 -12.38 4.13 5.22
N LEU A 73 -12.18 2.88 4.81
CA LEU A 73 -10.86 2.24 4.77
C LEU A 73 -10.30 2.14 3.35
N LYS A 74 -9.03 2.49 3.19
CA LYS A 74 -8.26 2.35 1.95
C LYS A 74 -6.90 1.70 2.23
N LEU A 75 -6.27 1.18 1.19
CA LEU A 75 -4.97 0.52 1.24
C LEU A 75 -3.89 1.39 0.62
N GLY A 76 -2.82 1.63 1.36
CA GLY A 76 -1.60 2.24 0.83
C GLY A 76 -0.80 1.25 -0.02
N PRO A 77 0.12 1.73 -0.87
CA PRO A 77 1.03 0.88 -1.62
C PRO A 77 1.97 0.06 -0.68
N PRO A 78 2.67 -0.95 -1.22
CA PRO A 78 3.76 -1.61 -0.53
C PRO A 78 4.75 -0.60 0.05
N TRP A 79 5.10 -0.77 1.32
CA TRP A 79 5.85 0.23 2.07
C TRP A 79 7.26 -0.24 2.42
N TRP A 80 8.21 0.70 2.41
CA TRP A 80 9.58 0.53 2.88
C TRP A 80 10.30 -0.64 2.18
N PHE A 81 10.50 -1.77 2.86
CA PHE A 81 11.18 -2.94 2.31
C PHE A 81 10.40 -3.58 1.15
N PHE A 82 9.09 -3.34 1.08
CA PHE A 82 8.22 -3.88 0.03
C PHE A 82 7.99 -2.91 -1.12
N ASP A 83 8.45 -1.65 -1.03
CA ASP A 83 8.52 -0.72 -2.17
C ASP A 83 9.61 -1.18 -3.15
N SER A 84 9.30 -2.23 -3.88
CA SER A 84 10.18 -2.96 -4.79
C SER A 84 9.32 -3.70 -5.83
N LEU A 85 9.89 -4.03 -6.99
CA LEU A 85 9.15 -4.72 -8.05
C LEU A 85 8.47 -6.01 -7.57
N ASN A 86 9.18 -6.82 -6.77
CA ASN A 86 8.63 -8.08 -6.25
C ASN A 86 7.58 -7.85 -5.15
N GLY A 87 7.75 -6.82 -4.30
CA GLY A 87 6.75 -6.47 -3.30
C GLY A 87 5.47 -5.91 -3.93
N MET A 88 5.60 -5.11 -5.00
CA MET A 88 4.47 -4.63 -5.80
C MET A 88 3.70 -5.79 -6.44
N ASN A 89 4.39 -6.75 -7.06
CA ASN A 89 3.73 -7.93 -7.63
C ASN A 89 2.95 -8.73 -6.56
N ARG A 90 3.59 -9.04 -5.42
CA ARG A 90 2.90 -9.74 -4.32
C ARG A 90 1.71 -8.97 -3.77
N TYR A 91 1.81 -7.64 -3.69
CA TYR A 91 0.70 -6.80 -3.27
C TYR A 91 -0.46 -6.84 -4.24
N PHE A 92 -0.20 -6.74 -5.56
CA PHE A 92 -1.28 -6.82 -6.55
C PHE A 92 -1.99 -8.18 -6.49
N ASP A 93 -1.24 -9.27 -6.39
CA ASP A 93 -1.79 -10.63 -6.33
C ASP A 93 -2.57 -10.88 -5.03
N ALA A 94 -2.07 -10.40 -3.88
CA ALA A 94 -2.67 -10.71 -2.58
C ALA A 94 -3.80 -9.75 -2.14
N MET A 95 -3.81 -8.51 -2.64
CA MET A 95 -4.75 -7.48 -2.17
C MET A 95 -5.92 -7.26 -3.11
N ILE A 96 -5.67 -7.22 -4.42
CA ILE A 96 -6.62 -6.62 -5.37
C ILE A 96 -7.83 -7.52 -5.60
N GLU A 97 -7.68 -8.84 -5.53
CA GLU A 97 -8.79 -9.79 -5.72
C GLU A 97 -9.95 -9.55 -4.72
N THR A 98 -9.64 -9.25 -3.46
CA THR A 98 -10.65 -9.00 -2.43
C THR A 98 -10.98 -7.53 -2.26
N ALA A 99 -9.98 -6.65 -2.23
CA ALA A 99 -10.22 -5.22 -1.99
C ALA A 99 -10.76 -4.51 -3.23
N GLY A 100 -10.39 -4.95 -4.42
CA GLY A 100 -10.54 -4.18 -5.65
C GLY A 100 -9.56 -3.01 -5.75
N LEU A 101 -9.25 -2.59 -6.98
CA LEU A 101 -8.27 -1.53 -7.24
C LEU A 101 -8.67 -0.20 -6.58
N TYR A 102 -9.96 0.15 -6.65
CA TYR A 102 -10.48 1.44 -6.19
C TYR A 102 -10.59 1.57 -4.66
N ASN A 103 -10.23 0.52 -3.91
CA ASN A 103 -9.99 0.59 -2.47
C ASN A 103 -8.51 0.81 -2.10
N THR A 104 -7.64 1.04 -3.09
CA THR A 104 -6.25 1.45 -2.89
C THR A 104 -6.09 2.98 -3.04
N ALA A 105 -4.96 3.50 -2.59
CA ALA A 105 -4.64 4.93 -2.57
C ALA A 105 -3.60 5.36 -3.63
N GLY A 106 -3.29 4.51 -4.61
CA GLY A 106 -2.21 4.78 -5.58
C GLY A 106 -0.82 4.58 -4.96
N PHE A 107 0.14 5.44 -5.31
CA PHE A 107 1.54 5.31 -4.89
C PHE A 107 2.14 6.58 -4.29
N ASN A 108 3.06 6.40 -3.34
CA ASN A 108 3.91 7.43 -2.76
C ASN A 108 5.34 6.89 -2.62
N ASP A 109 6.34 7.75 -2.80
CA ASP A 109 7.76 7.35 -2.82
C ASP A 109 8.41 7.15 -1.44
N ASP A 110 7.84 7.79 -0.40
CA ASP A 110 8.33 7.77 1.00
C ASP A 110 9.87 7.91 1.12
N THR A 111 10.45 8.87 0.40
CA THR A 111 11.90 9.02 0.34
C THR A 111 12.41 10.39 0.80
N ARG A 112 13.58 10.40 1.45
CA ARG A 112 14.38 11.63 1.66
C ARG A 112 15.25 11.96 0.44
N ALA A 113 15.46 11.01 -0.47
CA ALA A 113 16.34 11.16 -1.61
C ALA A 113 15.59 11.78 -2.80
N PHE A 114 15.54 13.11 -2.88
CA PHE A 114 14.79 13.85 -3.90
C PHE A 114 15.01 13.35 -5.34
N CYS A 115 16.26 13.08 -5.73
CA CYS A 115 16.58 12.59 -7.07
C CYS A 115 16.02 11.18 -7.37
N SER A 116 15.59 10.41 -6.36
CA SER A 116 14.99 9.09 -6.54
C SER A 116 13.49 9.14 -6.80
N ILE A 117 12.81 10.27 -6.54
CA ILE A 117 11.37 10.44 -6.75
C ILE A 117 10.93 10.01 -8.16
N PRO A 118 11.49 10.55 -9.27
CA PRO A 118 11.05 10.15 -10.60
C PRO A 118 11.30 8.67 -10.89
N ALA A 119 12.40 8.11 -10.39
CA ALA A 119 12.73 6.69 -10.59
C ALA A 119 11.75 5.76 -9.85
N ARG A 120 11.38 6.08 -8.60
CA ARG A 120 10.41 5.30 -7.82
C ARG A 120 9.03 5.30 -8.44
N HIS A 121 8.56 6.48 -8.88
CA HIS A 121 7.30 6.59 -9.60
C HIS A 121 7.31 5.82 -10.93
N ASP A 122 8.44 5.80 -11.65
CA ASP A 122 8.56 5.00 -12.88
C ASP A 122 8.48 3.50 -12.60
N VAL A 123 9.09 3.00 -11.53
CA VAL A 123 8.98 1.59 -11.10
C VAL A 123 7.52 1.23 -10.80
N TRP A 124 6.80 2.03 -10.03
CA TRP A 124 5.38 1.79 -9.75
C TRP A 124 4.54 1.72 -11.02
N ARG A 125 4.74 2.67 -11.95
CA ARG A 125 4.01 2.72 -13.23
C ARG A 125 4.28 1.47 -14.07
N ARG A 126 5.54 1.06 -14.18
CA ARG A 126 5.93 -0.15 -14.92
C ARG A 126 5.37 -1.42 -14.28
N ALA A 127 5.44 -1.54 -12.95
CA ALA A 127 4.89 -2.69 -12.23
C ALA A 127 3.37 -2.78 -12.41
N SER A 128 2.67 -1.65 -12.30
CA SER A 128 1.22 -1.54 -12.51
C SER A 128 0.82 -1.95 -13.92
N CYS A 129 1.48 -1.38 -14.95
CA CYS A 129 1.20 -1.73 -16.34
C CYS A 129 1.54 -3.19 -16.66
N ASN A 130 2.60 -3.75 -16.07
CA ASN A 130 2.94 -5.16 -16.25
C ASN A 130 1.85 -6.09 -15.67
N TRP A 131 1.34 -5.77 -14.48
CA TRP A 131 0.24 -6.52 -13.87
C TRP A 131 -1.06 -6.41 -14.69
N LEU A 132 -1.42 -5.19 -15.13
CA LEU A 132 -2.58 -4.94 -16.00
C LEU A 132 -2.47 -5.67 -17.34
N ALA A 133 -1.31 -5.59 -18.00
CA ALA A 133 -1.07 -6.30 -19.27
C ALA A 133 -1.23 -7.81 -19.09
N GLY A 134 -0.79 -8.36 -17.96
CA GLY A 134 -1.02 -9.76 -17.61
C GLY A 134 -2.51 -10.11 -17.51
N MET A 135 -3.35 -9.23 -16.97
CA MET A 135 -4.81 -9.44 -16.93
C MET A 135 -5.45 -9.36 -18.31
N VAL A 136 -5.03 -8.39 -19.14
CA VAL A 136 -5.52 -8.24 -20.52
C VAL A 136 -5.18 -9.46 -21.36
N VAL A 137 -3.94 -9.94 -21.32
CA VAL A 137 -3.50 -11.13 -22.08
C VAL A 137 -4.27 -12.39 -21.65
N ARG A 138 -4.68 -12.48 -20.38
CA ARG A 138 -5.50 -13.58 -19.87
C ARG A 138 -7.00 -13.42 -20.15
N GLY A 139 -7.44 -12.30 -20.72
CA GLY A 139 -8.85 -12.00 -20.95
C GLY A 139 -9.64 -11.76 -19.66
N ILE A 140 -8.99 -11.30 -18.60
CA ILE A 140 -9.63 -10.99 -17.31
C ILE A 140 -10.20 -9.56 -17.30
N VAL A 141 -9.56 -8.64 -18.02
CA VAL A 141 -9.91 -7.22 -18.12
C VAL A 141 -9.73 -6.78 -19.57
N ASP A 142 -10.62 -5.93 -20.07
CA ASP A 142 -10.50 -5.38 -21.43
C ASP A 142 -9.41 -4.30 -21.52
N LEU A 143 -8.89 -4.04 -22.72
CA LEU A 143 -7.77 -3.12 -22.89
C LEU A 143 -8.11 -1.68 -22.48
N ASP A 144 -9.30 -1.20 -22.81
CA ASP A 144 -9.79 0.15 -22.48
C ASP A 144 -9.98 0.35 -20.96
N GLU A 145 -10.47 -0.69 -20.28
CA GLU A 145 -10.53 -0.72 -18.81
C GLU A 145 -9.12 -0.68 -18.21
N ALA A 146 -8.19 -1.47 -18.73
CA ALA A 146 -6.81 -1.50 -18.27
C ALA A 146 -6.08 -0.15 -18.47
N GLU A 147 -6.33 0.55 -19.59
CA GLU A 147 -5.80 1.90 -19.83
C GLU A 147 -6.33 2.91 -18.79
N THR A 148 -7.61 2.84 -18.47
CA THR A 148 -8.23 3.66 -17.43
C THR A 148 -7.62 3.36 -16.05
N MET A 149 -7.50 2.08 -15.70
CA MET A 149 -6.88 1.64 -14.45
C MET A 149 -5.42 2.10 -14.35
N ALA A 150 -4.64 2.04 -15.45
CA ALA A 150 -3.25 2.48 -15.46
C ALA A 150 -3.13 3.99 -15.15
N HIS A 151 -3.98 4.82 -15.75
CA HIS A 151 -4.04 6.25 -15.45
C HIS A 151 -4.40 6.51 -13.99
N ASP A 152 -5.39 5.79 -13.47
CA ASP A 152 -5.82 5.93 -12.08
C ASP A 152 -4.74 5.48 -11.09
N MET A 153 -4.04 4.39 -11.36
CA MET A 153 -2.89 3.93 -10.57
C MET A 153 -1.73 4.93 -10.57
N ALA A 154 -1.54 5.68 -11.66
CA ALA A 154 -0.47 6.67 -11.79
C ALA A 154 -0.83 8.05 -11.23
N TYR A 155 -2.12 8.39 -11.15
CA TYR A 155 -2.59 9.75 -10.85
C TYR A 155 -3.92 9.79 -10.09
N GLY A 156 -4.97 9.20 -10.67
CA GLY A 156 -6.36 9.38 -10.21
C GLY A 156 -6.62 8.92 -8.78
N LEU A 157 -6.13 7.73 -8.40
CA LEU A 157 -6.33 7.15 -7.07
C LEU A 157 -5.70 8.01 -5.97
N ALA A 158 -4.46 8.45 -6.17
CA ALA A 158 -3.75 9.28 -5.20
C ALA A 158 -4.45 10.64 -5.05
N LYS A 159 -4.78 11.29 -6.17
CA LYS A 159 -5.46 12.59 -6.14
C LYS A 159 -6.78 12.52 -5.36
N LYS A 160 -7.58 11.48 -5.62
CA LYS A 160 -8.85 11.24 -4.92
C LYS A 160 -8.67 10.90 -3.44
N ALA A 161 -7.74 10.00 -3.11
CA ALA A 161 -7.52 9.55 -1.73
C ALA A 161 -7.00 10.67 -0.82
N TYR A 162 -6.14 11.55 -1.34
CA TYR A 162 -5.50 12.63 -0.60
C TYR A 162 -6.20 14.00 -0.75
N LYS A 163 -7.31 14.08 -1.49
CA LYS A 163 -8.11 15.31 -1.70
C LYS A 163 -7.29 16.46 -2.30
N LEU A 164 -6.54 16.16 -3.35
CA LEU A 164 -5.72 17.09 -4.15
C LEU A 164 -6.41 17.48 -5.46
#